data_AF-A0A3S1GF90-F1
#
_entry.id   AF-A0A3S1GF90-F1
#
_cell.length_a   1.000
_cell.length_b   1.000
_cell.length_c   1.000
_cell.angle_alpha   90.00
_cell.angle_beta   90.00
_cell.angle_gamma   90.00
#
_symmetry.space_group_name_H-M   'P 1'
#
loop_
_entity.id
_entity.type
_entity.pdbx_description
1 polymer ?
#
loop_
_entity_poly.entity_id
_entity_poly.type
_entity_poly.pdbx_seq_one_letter_code
_entity_poly.pdbx_strand_id
1 'polypeptide(L)'
;MKAILKPLLMVAAMAMGISSVATLPAQATLELNVNKGNVEPMPIAIPDFEGGLGPQISEIVTADLKRSGLFAPIDKAAFVEKITNPDATPRFDDWKVINAQALVTGSVSKEADGRIRA
;
A
#
# COMPACT_ATOMS: atom_id res chain seq x y z
N MET A 1 -10.67 77.83 -19.34
CA MET A 1 -11.07 76.42 -19.04
C MET A 1 -10.50 75.39 -20.03
N LYS A 2 -10.29 75.70 -21.33
CA LYS A 2 -9.81 74.74 -22.34
C LYS A 2 -8.33 74.29 -22.22
N ALA A 3 -7.50 75.01 -21.45
CA ALA A 3 -6.05 74.74 -21.34
C ALA A 3 -5.70 73.56 -20.41
N ILE A 4 -6.60 73.17 -19.50
CA ILE A 4 -6.35 72.12 -18.49
C ILE A 4 -6.92 70.76 -18.94
N LEU A 5 -7.82 70.75 -19.92
CA LEU A 5 -8.50 69.54 -20.40
C LEU A 5 -7.57 68.63 -21.23
N LYS A 6 -6.65 69.21 -22.00
CA LYS A 6 -5.69 68.48 -22.83
C LYS A 6 -4.66 67.64 -22.03
N PRO A 7 -3.98 68.17 -21.00
CA PRO A 7 -3.05 67.37 -20.21
C PRO A 7 -3.77 66.26 -19.42
N LEU A 8 -5.00 66.51 -18.97
CA LEU A 8 -5.82 65.51 -18.27
C LEU A 8 -6.21 64.34 -19.19
N LEU A 9 -6.61 64.63 -20.43
CA LEU A 9 -6.89 63.62 -21.45
C LEU A 9 -5.64 62.80 -21.83
N MET A 10 -4.47 63.43 -21.85
CA MET A 10 -3.20 62.77 -22.19
C MET A 10 -2.74 61.80 -21.08
N VAL A 11 -2.90 62.19 -19.81
CA VAL A 11 -2.62 61.33 -18.65
C VAL A 11 -3.60 60.15 -18.60
N ALA A 12 -4.89 60.37 -18.90
CA ALA A 12 -5.87 59.31 -18.96
C ALA A 12 -5.57 58.28 -20.07
N ALA A 13 -5.15 58.75 -21.26
CA ALA A 13 -4.74 57.88 -22.36
C ALA A 13 -3.48 57.06 -22.03
N MET A 14 -2.53 57.67 -21.32
CA MET A 14 -1.29 57.00 -20.90
C MET A 14 -1.54 55.97 -19.78
N ALA A 15 -2.47 56.24 -18.86
CA ALA A 15 -2.91 55.29 -17.85
C ALA A 15 -3.65 54.09 -18.46
N MET A 16 -4.45 54.29 -19.51
CA MET A 16 -5.11 53.20 -20.23
C MET A 16 -4.12 52.32 -21.01
N GLY A 17 -3.07 52.90 -21.61
CA GLY A 17 -2.06 52.13 -22.35
C GLY A 17 -1.16 51.24 -21.48
N ILE A 18 -0.94 51.62 -20.21
CA ILE A 18 -0.15 50.81 -19.25
C ILE A 18 -0.94 49.59 -18.76
N SER A 19 -2.28 49.67 -18.76
CA SER A 19 -3.17 48.63 -18.25
C SER A 19 -3.24 47.38 -19.16
N SER A 20 -2.87 47.51 -20.44
CA SER A 20 -2.98 46.45 -21.45
C SER A 20 -1.78 45.47 -21.50
N VAL A 21 -0.74 45.65 -20.69
CA VAL A 21 0.51 44.85 -20.79
C VAL A 21 0.65 43.79 -19.70
N ALA A 22 -0.25 43.74 -18.72
CA ALA A 22 -0.13 42.83 -17.57
C ALA A 22 -0.83 41.47 -17.76
N THR A 23 -0.69 40.82 -18.92
CA THR A 23 -1.15 39.42 -19.10
C THR A 23 -0.06 38.45 -18.67
N LEU A 24 0.04 38.21 -17.37
CA LEU A 24 0.89 37.14 -16.84
C LEU A 24 0.27 35.78 -17.20
N PRO A 25 1.05 34.81 -17.67
CA PRO A 25 0.54 33.48 -17.98
C PRO A 25 0.06 32.80 -16.70
N ALA A 26 -1.19 32.33 -16.70
CA ALA A 26 -1.73 31.52 -15.61
C ALA A 26 -1.08 30.11 -15.65
N GLN A 27 -0.20 29.83 -14.68
CA GLN A 27 0.42 28.52 -14.49
C GLN A 27 -0.59 27.57 -13.83
N ALA A 28 -1.43 26.91 -14.63
CA ALA A 28 -2.31 25.84 -14.15
C ALA A 28 -1.58 24.50 -14.22
N THR A 29 -0.59 24.30 -13.35
CA THR A 29 0.06 23.00 -13.19
C THR A 29 -0.90 22.05 -12.49
N LEU A 30 -1.47 21.11 -13.24
CA LEU A 30 -2.21 19.98 -12.68
C LEU A 30 -1.20 18.95 -12.16
N GLU A 31 -1.03 18.89 -10.85
CA GLU A 31 -0.21 17.87 -10.18
C GLU A 31 -1.11 16.70 -9.76
N LEU A 32 -1.03 15.59 -10.49
CA LEU A 32 -1.74 14.35 -10.15
C LEU A 32 -0.87 13.52 -9.21
N ASN A 33 -1.06 13.72 -7.91
CA ASN A 33 -0.42 12.94 -6.86
C ASN A 33 -1.17 11.60 -6.66
N VAL A 34 -0.69 10.53 -7.30
CA VAL A 34 -1.23 9.17 -7.16
C VAL A 34 -0.45 8.44 -6.06
N ASN A 35 -0.59 8.87 -4.81
CA ASN A 35 0.20 8.31 -3.71
C ASN A 35 -0.49 7.15 -2.98
N LYS A 36 -1.69 6.74 -3.41
CA LYS A 36 -2.49 5.72 -2.73
C LYS A 36 -3.24 4.84 -3.72
N GLY A 37 -2.63 3.73 -4.11
CA GLY A 37 -3.42 2.56 -4.48
C GLY A 37 -4.09 2.04 -3.21
N ASN A 38 -5.42 2.14 -3.11
CA ASN A 38 -6.16 1.50 -2.03
C ASN A 38 -6.23 -0.01 -2.33
N VAL A 39 -5.12 -0.72 -2.10
CA VAL A 39 -5.10 -2.18 -2.19
C VAL A 39 -5.71 -2.68 -0.88
N GLU A 40 -6.89 -3.26 -0.96
CA GLU A 40 -7.48 -3.99 0.16
C GLU A 40 -6.57 -5.20 0.47
N PRO A 41 -5.98 -5.30 1.68
CA PRO A 41 -5.04 -6.38 1.98
C PRO A 41 -5.73 -7.74 1.90
N MET A 42 -5.09 -8.70 1.25
CA MET A 42 -5.63 -10.04 1.06
C MET A 42 -5.57 -10.85 2.36
N PRO A 43 -6.70 -11.39 2.87
CA PRO A 43 -6.71 -12.27 4.03
C PRO A 43 -5.91 -13.56 3.78
N ILE A 44 -4.95 -13.85 4.64
CA ILE A 44 -4.07 -15.02 4.52
C ILE A 44 -3.95 -15.75 5.86
N ALA A 45 -4.04 -17.08 5.83
CA ALA A 45 -3.80 -17.93 6.98
C ALA A 45 -2.36 -18.48 6.94
N ILE A 46 -1.65 -18.35 8.05
CA ILE A 46 -0.26 -18.81 8.22
C ILE A 46 -0.17 -19.56 9.55
N PRO A 47 -0.49 -20.87 9.56
CA PRO A 47 -0.24 -21.75 10.70
C PRO A 47 1.25 -21.81 11.06
N ASP A 48 1.54 -22.28 12.26
CA ASP A 48 2.91 -22.60 12.63
C ASP A 48 3.46 -23.66 11.66
N PHE A 49 4.68 -23.43 11.17
CA PHE A 49 5.36 -24.44 10.37
C PHE A 49 5.79 -25.58 11.28
N GLU A 50 5.83 -26.78 10.71
CA GLU A 50 6.27 -27.97 11.44
C GLU A 50 7.78 -27.92 11.74
N GLY A 51 8.18 -28.61 12.81
CA GLY A 51 9.58 -28.73 13.22
C GLY A 51 10.07 -27.65 14.19
N GLY A 52 11.25 -27.87 14.79
CA GLY A 52 11.70 -27.13 15.98
C GLY A 52 11.88 -25.62 15.81
N LEU A 53 12.22 -25.15 14.60
CA LEU A 53 12.31 -23.72 14.26
C LEU A 53 11.06 -23.22 13.51
N GLY A 54 10.13 -24.11 13.18
CA GLY A 54 8.98 -23.81 12.33
C GLY A 54 8.12 -22.64 12.84
N PRO A 55 7.73 -22.59 14.13
CA PRO A 55 6.97 -21.47 14.67
C PRO A 55 7.68 -20.12 14.47
N GLN A 56 8.99 -20.06 14.73
CA GLN A 56 9.79 -18.82 14.59
C GLN A 56 9.87 -18.37 13.12
N ILE A 57 10.02 -19.31 12.19
CA ILE A 57 10.01 -19.00 10.75
C ILE A 57 8.62 -18.52 10.30
N SER A 58 7.54 -19.17 10.76
CA SER A 58 6.18 -18.75 10.44
C SER A 58 5.87 -17.33 10.96
N GLU A 59 6.41 -16.95 12.13
CA GLU A 59 6.29 -15.60 12.68
C GLU A 59 7.01 -14.56 11.82
N ILE A 60 8.22 -14.88 11.34
CA ILE A 60 8.96 -14.01 10.41
C ILE A 60 8.16 -13.81 9.11
N VAL A 61 7.69 -14.91 8.51
CA VAL A 61 6.87 -14.87 7.29
C VAL A 61 5.62 -14.02 7.52
N THR A 62 4.93 -14.21 8.65
CA THR A 62 3.76 -13.43 9.03
C THR A 62 4.08 -11.94 9.15
N ALA A 63 5.16 -11.59 9.82
CA ALA A 63 5.58 -10.20 10.02
C ALA A 63 5.97 -9.52 8.69
N ASP A 64 6.63 -10.25 7.79
CA ASP A 64 7.06 -9.75 6.49
C ASP A 64 5.86 -9.49 5.57
N LEU A 65 4.93 -10.46 5.48
CA LEU A 65 3.71 -10.31 4.69
C LEU A 65 2.82 -9.20 5.23
N LYS A 66 2.66 -9.09 6.55
CA LYS A 66 1.92 -7.97 7.17
C LYS A 66 2.56 -6.62 6.86
N ARG A 67 3.89 -6.52 6.94
CA ARG A 67 4.64 -5.29 6.68
C ARG A 67 4.56 -4.83 5.22
N SER A 68 4.34 -5.75 4.29
CA SER A 68 4.12 -5.39 2.88
C SER A 68 2.86 -4.55 2.64
N GLY A 69 1.86 -4.62 3.54
CA GLY A 69 0.56 -3.99 3.36
C GLY A 69 -0.35 -4.65 2.32
N LEU A 70 0.12 -5.71 1.64
CA LEU A 70 -0.65 -6.46 0.64
C LEU A 70 -1.47 -7.59 1.24
N PHE A 71 -1.14 -8.02 2.46
CA PHE A 71 -1.74 -9.16 3.12
C PHE A 71 -2.24 -8.78 4.52
N ALA A 72 -3.35 -9.40 4.93
CA ALA A 72 -3.90 -9.34 6.27
C ALA A 72 -3.83 -10.74 6.89
N PRO A 73 -2.77 -11.05 7.67
CA PRO A 73 -2.69 -12.32 8.38
C PRO A 73 -3.84 -12.48 9.36
N ILE A 74 -4.52 -13.63 9.29
CA ILE A 74 -5.62 -13.99 10.17
C ILE A 74 -5.04 -14.46 11.52
N ASP A 75 -5.74 -14.11 12.61
CA ASP A 75 -5.35 -14.55 13.96
C ASP A 75 -5.36 -16.07 14.06
N LYS A 76 -4.28 -16.65 14.60
CA LYS A 76 -4.12 -18.10 14.77
C LYS A 76 -5.22 -18.72 15.63
N ALA A 77 -5.82 -17.94 16.54
CA ALA A 77 -6.94 -18.38 17.37
C ALA A 77 -8.21 -18.70 16.56
N ALA A 78 -8.33 -18.19 15.33
CA ALA A 78 -9.44 -18.51 14.44
C ALA A 78 -9.27 -19.86 13.72
N PHE A 79 -8.07 -20.44 13.71
CA PHE A 79 -7.78 -21.62 12.90
C PHE A 79 -8.52 -22.84 13.45
N VAL A 80 -9.37 -23.43 12.60
CA VAL A 80 -10.17 -24.63 12.91
C VAL A 80 -9.34 -25.90 12.71
N GLU A 81 -8.64 -25.98 11.57
CA GLU A 81 -7.71 -27.06 11.27
C GLU A 81 -6.32 -26.77 11.86
N LYS A 82 -5.68 -27.80 12.41
CA LYS A 82 -4.26 -27.78 12.76
C LYS A 82 -3.49 -28.59 11.72
N ILE A 83 -2.63 -27.91 10.97
CA ILE A 83 -1.78 -28.56 9.96
C ILE A 83 -0.64 -29.27 10.68
N THR A 84 -0.55 -30.58 10.53
CA THR A 84 0.54 -31.41 11.08
C THR A 84 1.43 -32.01 9.98
N ASN A 85 1.00 -31.94 8.73
CA ASN A 85 1.77 -32.36 7.57
C ASN A 85 1.55 -31.32 6.45
N PRO A 86 2.55 -30.50 6.12
CA PRO A 86 2.41 -29.48 5.08
C PRO A 86 2.28 -30.05 3.67
N ASP A 87 2.70 -31.30 3.43
CA ASP A 87 2.58 -31.98 2.13
C ASP A 87 1.18 -32.59 1.91
N ALA A 88 0.38 -32.72 2.98
CA ALA A 88 -0.99 -33.20 2.87
C ALA A 88 -1.91 -32.08 2.39
N THR A 89 -2.95 -32.45 1.64
CA THR A 89 -3.97 -31.49 1.21
C THR A 89 -4.75 -30.97 2.43
N PRO A 90 -4.79 -29.65 2.68
CA PRO A 90 -5.56 -29.08 3.77
C PRO A 90 -7.07 -29.24 3.59
N ARG A 91 -7.81 -29.19 4.69
CA ARG A 91 -9.27 -29.09 4.67
C ARG A 91 -9.71 -27.68 4.33
N PHE A 92 -9.69 -27.33 3.04
CA PHE A 92 -10.00 -25.98 2.56
C PHE A 92 -11.30 -25.37 3.09
N ASP A 93 -12.30 -26.19 3.42
CA ASP A 93 -13.57 -25.70 3.97
C ASP A 93 -13.40 -25.06 5.36
N ASP A 94 -12.48 -25.58 6.19
CA ASP A 94 -12.17 -25.01 7.51
C ASP A 94 -11.53 -23.61 7.38
N TRP A 95 -10.76 -23.38 6.32
CA TRP A 95 -10.09 -22.11 6.03
C TRP A 95 -11.02 -21.08 5.39
N LYS A 96 -11.97 -21.54 4.57
CA LYS A 96 -13.00 -20.66 3.98
C LYS A 96 -13.92 -20.06 5.03
N VAL A 97 -14.26 -20.81 6.09
CA VAL A 97 -15.12 -20.33 7.19
C VAL A 97 -14.54 -19.10 7.89
N ILE A 98 -13.22 -18.97 7.94
CA ILE A 98 -12.52 -17.81 8.50
C ILE A 98 -12.13 -16.77 7.45
N ASN A 99 -12.69 -16.86 6.24
CA ASN A 99 -12.43 -15.98 5.10
C ASN A 99 -10.95 -15.94 4.66
N ALA A 100 -10.19 -17.01 4.87
CA ALA A 100 -8.84 -17.11 4.32
C ALA A 100 -8.91 -17.24 2.78
N GLN A 101 -8.27 -16.31 2.06
CA GLN A 101 -8.15 -16.37 0.60
C GLN A 101 -6.89 -17.12 0.16
N ALA A 102 -5.89 -17.18 1.03
CA ALA A 102 -4.66 -17.93 0.85
C ALA A 102 -4.28 -18.66 2.14
N LEU A 103 -3.56 -19.77 1.98
CA LEU A 103 -3.02 -20.59 3.07
C LEU A 103 -1.55 -20.88 2.78
N VAL A 104 -0.69 -20.69 3.78
CA VAL A 104 0.73 -21.00 3.71
C VAL A 104 1.05 -22.08 4.73
N THR A 105 1.51 -23.24 4.28
CA THR A 105 1.99 -24.34 5.12
C THR A 105 3.46 -24.57 4.84
N GLY A 106 4.18 -25.16 5.81
CA GLY A 106 5.59 -25.45 5.66
C GLY A 106 6.13 -26.30 6.80
N SER A 107 7.34 -26.80 6.62
CA SER A 107 8.11 -27.50 7.64
C SER A 107 9.54 -27.02 7.63
N VAL A 108 10.19 -27.04 8.79
CA VAL A 108 11.60 -26.69 8.93
C VAL A 108 12.29 -27.81 9.68
N SER A 109 13.26 -28.43 9.03
CA SER A 109 14.06 -29.53 9.57
C SER A 109 15.53 -29.11 9.71
N LYS A 110 16.21 -29.68 10.70
CA LYS A 110 17.64 -29.53 10.88
C LYS A 110 18.31 -30.83 10.45
N GLU A 111 19.24 -30.74 9.51
CA GLU A 111 20.02 -31.87 9.03
C GLU A 111 21.10 -32.25 10.05
N ALA A 112 21.62 -33.47 9.94
CA ALA A 112 22.60 -34.02 10.89
C ALA A 112 23.91 -33.22 10.94
N ASP A 113 24.26 -32.52 9.86
CA ASP A 113 25.43 -31.65 9.76
C ASP A 113 25.17 -30.22 10.30
N GLY A 114 23.97 -29.95 10.80
CA GLY A 114 23.56 -28.68 11.38
C GLY A 114 22.92 -27.69 10.41
N ARG A 115 22.82 -28.02 9.12
CA ARG A 115 22.12 -27.19 8.14
C ARG A 115 20.61 -27.16 8.39
N ILE A 116 19.96 -26.08 7.97
CA ILE A 116 18.51 -25.95 8.00
C ILE A 116 17.97 -26.23 6.60
N ARG A 117 16.94 -27.08 6.53
CA ARG A 117 16.17 -27.38 5.33
C ARG A 117 14.71 -27.00 5.58
N ALA A 118 14.17 -26.17 4.71
CA ALA A 118 12.76 -25.81 4.68
C ALA A 118 12.11 -26.36 3.39
#